data_AF-A0A0N8W8J1-F1
#
_entry.id   AF-A0A0N8W8J1-F1
#
_cell.length_a   1.000
_cell.length_b   1.000
_cell.length_c   1.000
_cell.angle_alpha   90.00
_cell.angle_beta   90.00
_cell.angle_gamma   90.00
#
_symmetry.space_group_name_H-M   'P 1'
#
loop_
_entity.id
_entity.type
_entity.pdbx_description
1 polymer ?
#
loop_
_entity_poly.entity_id
_entity_poly.type
_entity_poly.pdbx_seq_one_letter_code
_entity_poly.pdbx_strand_id
1 'polypeptide(L)'
;MMTQRQAEYAKKLRRNIVIFAKNDLQMTIDQLHDQMHNLGYGTSLRKLSLSSLINLNTTLHGKTPHIYEILDAQGKKIWALYKLSDWSKEKLYGFIAQHFGKSGIKYLTKQEKGALIKVLENYEQPRIQD
;
A
#
# COMPACT_ATOMS: atom_id res chain seq x y z
N MET A 1 -9.47 -18.21 -1.63
CA MET A 1 -10.90 -17.86 -1.52
C MET A 1 -11.11 -17.03 -0.27
N MET A 2 -11.81 -15.90 -0.38
CA MET A 2 -12.13 -15.02 0.75
C MET A 2 -13.32 -15.60 1.53
N THR A 3 -13.24 -15.63 2.86
CA THR A 3 -14.36 -16.09 3.70
C THR A 3 -15.50 -15.07 3.72
N GLN A 4 -16.73 -15.51 3.98
CA GLN A 4 -17.90 -14.62 4.08
C GLN A 4 -17.70 -13.52 5.15
N ARG A 5 -17.05 -13.85 6.27
CA ARG A 5 -16.67 -12.89 7.32
C ARG A 5 -15.70 -11.82 6.79
N GLN A 6 -14.70 -12.22 6.01
CA GLN A 6 -13.73 -11.28 5.41
C GLN A 6 -14.41 -10.37 4.37
N ALA A 7 -15.35 -10.91 3.58
CA ALA A 7 -16.09 -10.12 2.59
C ALA A 7 -16.96 -9.03 3.25
N GLU A 8 -17.70 -9.38 4.31
CA GLU A 8 -18.49 -8.41 5.08
C GLU A 8 -17.62 -7.35 5.77
N TYR A 9 -16.48 -7.77 6.33
CA TYR A 9 -15.55 -6.83 6.93
C TYR A 9 -14.95 -5.86 5.90
N ALA A 10 -14.58 -6.33 4.70
CA ALA A 10 -14.11 -5.48 3.61
C ALA A 10 -15.19 -4.48 3.16
N LYS A 11 -16.46 -4.90 3.08
CA LYS A 11 -17.59 -4.01 2.78
C LYS A 11 -17.75 -2.90 3.83
N LYS A 12 -17.65 -3.26 5.12
CA LYS A 12 -17.68 -2.29 6.22
C LYS A 12 -16.52 -1.31 6.16
N LEU A 13 -15.30 -1.79 5.90
CA LEU A 13 -14.10 -0.95 5.75
C LEU A 13 -14.23 0.05 4.61
N ARG A 14 -14.68 -0.37 3.42
CA ARG A 14 -14.91 0.55 2.29
C ARG A 14 -15.87 1.67 2.66
N ARG A 15 -16.98 1.32 3.32
CA ARG A 15 -17.96 2.30 3.80
C ARG A 15 -17.34 3.27 4.81
N ASN A 16 -16.58 2.77 5.77
CA ASN A 16 -15.94 3.59 6.80
C ASN A 16 -14.90 4.55 6.21
N ILE A 17 -14.09 4.10 5.24
CA ILE A 17 -13.13 4.95 4.53
C ILE A 17 -13.85 6.12 3.85
N VAL A 18 -14.95 5.84 3.15
CA VAL A 18 -15.75 6.89 2.49
C VAL A 18 -16.34 7.86 3.50
N ILE A 19 -16.92 7.37 4.60
CA ILE A 19 -17.51 8.20 5.65
C ILE A 19 -16.45 9.11 6.28
N PHE A 20 -15.30 8.55 6.63
CA PHE A 20 -14.19 9.31 7.23
C PHE A 20 -13.63 10.37 6.28
N ALA A 21 -13.38 10.01 5.03
CA ALA A 21 -12.91 10.96 4.03
C ALA A 21 -13.87 12.14 3.87
N LYS A 22 -15.18 11.88 3.84
CA LYS A 22 -16.19 12.92 3.73
C LYS A 22 -16.32 13.79 4.99
N ASN A 23 -16.42 13.16 6.16
CA ASN A 23 -16.81 13.85 7.38
C ASN A 23 -15.63 14.48 8.13
N ASP A 24 -14.49 13.81 8.13
CA ASP A 24 -13.33 14.21 8.94
C ASP A 24 -12.27 14.91 8.09
N LEU A 25 -12.04 14.43 6.86
CA LEU A 25 -11.07 15.04 5.94
C LEU A 25 -11.70 16.07 4.98
N GLN A 26 -13.04 16.20 4.99
CA GLN A 26 -13.78 17.09 4.09
C GLN A 26 -13.46 16.87 2.60
N MET A 27 -13.13 15.63 2.23
CA MET A 27 -12.81 15.24 0.86
C MET A 27 -14.06 14.82 0.10
N THR A 28 -14.15 15.19 -1.18
CA THR A 28 -15.09 14.58 -2.12
C THR A 28 -14.66 13.14 -2.44
N ILE A 29 -15.56 12.35 -3.05
CA ILE A 29 -15.23 11.00 -3.52
C ILE A 29 -14.11 11.03 -4.56
N ASP A 30 -14.09 12.04 -5.43
CA ASP A 30 -13.04 12.18 -6.44
C ASP A 30 -11.69 12.51 -5.80
N GLN A 31 -11.66 13.43 -4.83
CA GLN A 31 -10.45 13.71 -4.06
C GLN A 31 -9.94 12.50 -3.28
N LEU A 32 -10.85 11.66 -2.75
CA LEU A 32 -10.47 10.39 -2.14
C LEU A 32 -9.84 9.44 -3.17
N HIS A 33 -10.41 9.32 -4.38
CA HIS A 33 -9.83 8.48 -5.43
C HIS A 33 -8.48 9.00 -5.92
N ASP A 34 -8.31 10.33 -6.04
CA ASP A 34 -7.04 10.97 -6.37
C ASP A 34 -6.00 10.71 -5.28
N GLN A 35 -6.39 10.84 -4.01
CA GLN A 35 -5.51 10.55 -2.89
C GLN A 35 -5.12 9.08 -2.84
N MET A 36 -6.06 8.17 -3.10
CA MET A 36 -5.76 6.74 -3.21
C MET A 36 -4.76 6.48 -4.34
N HIS A 37 -4.94 7.11 -5.51
CA HIS A 37 -4.02 6.99 -6.63
C HIS A 37 -2.62 7.48 -6.26
N ASN A 38 -2.51 8.65 -5.63
CA ASN A 38 -1.24 9.24 -5.20
C ASN A 38 -0.52 8.41 -4.13
N LEU A 39 -1.28 7.72 -3.27
CA LEU A 39 -0.77 6.78 -2.28
C LEU A 39 -0.47 5.39 -2.87
N GLY A 40 -0.79 5.17 -4.15
CA GLY A 40 -0.56 3.93 -4.87
C GLY A 40 -1.57 2.83 -4.61
N TYR A 41 -2.76 3.13 -4.10
CA TYR A 41 -3.87 2.17 -3.93
C TYR A 41 -4.77 2.07 -5.19
N GLY A 42 -4.41 2.76 -6.27
CA GLY A 42 -5.24 2.86 -7.47
C GLY A 42 -6.48 3.74 -7.27
N THR A 43 -7.44 3.65 -8.19
CA THR A 43 -8.58 4.60 -8.27
C THR A 43 -9.91 4.01 -7.80
N SER A 44 -9.92 2.82 -7.18
CA SER A 44 -11.18 2.18 -6.77
C SER A 44 -11.09 1.34 -5.51
N LEU A 45 -11.85 1.72 -4.48
CA LEU A 45 -11.96 0.97 -3.22
C LEU A 45 -12.49 -0.45 -3.40
N ARG A 46 -13.30 -0.70 -4.44
CA ARG A 46 -13.86 -2.04 -4.70
C ARG A 46 -12.80 -3.02 -5.18
N LYS A 47 -11.78 -2.52 -5.88
CA LYS A 47 -10.67 -3.33 -6.41
C LYS A 47 -9.63 -3.69 -5.35
N LEU A 48 -9.65 -3.02 -4.19
CA LEU A 48 -8.71 -3.28 -3.11
C LEU A 48 -8.98 -4.61 -2.39
N SER A 49 -7.88 -5.31 -2.09
CA SER A 49 -7.85 -6.43 -1.15
C SER A 49 -8.17 -5.96 0.27
N LEU A 50 -8.53 -6.89 1.15
CA LEU A 50 -8.80 -6.56 2.56
C LEU A 50 -7.58 -5.92 3.25
N SER A 51 -6.39 -6.44 2.97
CA SER A 51 -5.13 -5.92 3.52
C SER A 51 -4.88 -4.48 3.08
N SER A 52 -5.09 -4.17 1.80
CA SER A 52 -4.95 -2.82 1.28
C SER A 52 -6.01 -1.87 1.83
N LEU A 53 -7.25 -2.34 2.07
CA LEU A 53 -8.30 -1.54 2.74
C LEU A 53 -7.94 -1.17 4.18
N ILE A 54 -7.45 -2.14 4.97
CA ILE A 54 -7.01 -1.89 6.36
C ILE A 54 -5.87 -0.86 6.38
N ASN A 55 -4.91 -1.02 5.46
CA ASN A 55 -3.77 -0.11 5.34
C ASN A 55 -4.20 1.30 4.93
N LEU A 56 -5.02 1.43 3.88
CA LEU A 56 -5.54 2.72 3.43
C LEU A 56 -6.32 3.42 4.56
N ASN A 57 -7.20 2.70 5.25
CA ASN A 57 -7.95 3.25 6.38
C ASN A 57 -7.00 3.79 7.47
N THR A 58 -5.93 3.05 7.78
CA THR A 58 -4.91 3.46 8.75
C THR A 58 -4.15 4.71 8.28
N THR A 59 -3.73 4.74 7.02
CA THR A 59 -3.03 5.89 6.42
C THR A 59 -3.89 7.16 6.43
N LEU A 60 -5.17 7.06 6.07
CA LEU A 60 -6.08 8.21 6.04
C LEU A 60 -6.31 8.81 7.43
N HIS A 61 -6.36 7.99 8.49
CA HIS A 61 -6.54 8.47 9.86
C HIS A 61 -5.27 9.09 10.48
N GLY A 62 -4.35 9.59 9.66
CA GLY A 62 -3.10 10.21 10.13
C GLY A 62 -2.14 9.24 10.83
N LYS A 63 -2.44 7.94 10.86
CA LYS A 63 -1.50 6.89 11.27
C LYS A 63 -0.62 6.50 10.08
N THR A 64 -0.18 7.50 9.31
CA THR A 64 0.90 7.32 8.36
C THR A 64 2.12 6.95 9.20
N PRO A 65 2.69 5.74 9.05
CA PRO A 65 3.87 5.41 9.83
C PRO A 65 4.94 6.43 9.43
N HIS A 66 5.52 7.12 10.42
CA HIS A 66 6.45 8.25 10.27
C HIS A 66 7.55 8.00 9.23
N ILE A 67 7.87 6.72 8.97
CA ILE A 67 8.76 6.32 7.89
C ILE A 67 8.33 6.76 6.49
N TYR A 68 7.04 6.87 6.16
CA TYR A 68 6.57 7.26 4.81
C TYR A 68 6.85 8.73 4.48
N GLU A 69 6.72 9.61 5.47
CA GLU A 69 6.94 11.05 5.32
C GLU A 69 8.40 11.36 5.00
N ILE A 70 9.33 10.55 5.54
CA ILE A 70 10.77 10.68 5.33
C ILE A 70 11.27 9.94 4.08
N LEU A 71 10.40 9.31 3.28
CA LEU A 71 10.79 8.66 2.02
C LEU A 71 10.86 9.67 0.88
N ASP A 72 11.87 9.50 0.03
CA ASP A 72 11.93 10.12 -1.29
C ASP A 72 10.90 9.50 -2.26
N ALA A 73 10.81 10.05 -3.48
CA ALA A 73 9.84 9.61 -4.47
C ALA A 73 9.92 8.09 -4.76
N GLN A 74 11.12 7.51 -4.86
CA GLN A 74 11.28 6.07 -5.06
C GLN A 74 10.91 5.27 -3.82
N GLY A 75 11.23 5.75 -2.62
CA GLY A 75 10.80 5.11 -1.38
C GLY A 75 9.28 5.10 -1.23
N LYS A 76 8.61 6.19 -1.59
CA LYS A 76 7.13 6.25 -1.63
C LYS A 76 6.56 5.28 -2.66
N LYS A 77 7.19 5.15 -3.84
CA LYS A 77 6.81 4.14 -4.83
C LYS A 77 6.98 2.71 -4.31
N ILE A 78 8.09 2.40 -3.63
CA ILE A 78 8.30 1.09 -2.99
C ILE A 78 7.21 0.84 -1.95
N TRP A 79 6.92 1.85 -1.12
CA TRP A 79 5.89 1.74 -0.10
C TRP A 79 4.52 1.44 -0.71
N ALA A 80 4.14 2.14 -1.78
CA ALA A 80 2.93 1.90 -2.55
C ALA A 80 2.88 0.47 -3.11
N LEU A 81 3.91 0.05 -3.85
CA LEU A 81 3.98 -1.29 -4.45
C LEU A 81 3.91 -2.40 -3.39
N TYR A 82 4.62 -2.21 -2.27
CA TYR A 82 4.53 -3.11 -1.13
C TYR A 82 3.09 -3.22 -0.59
N LYS A 83 2.37 -2.09 -0.48
CA LYS A 83 0.99 -2.06 0.03
C LYS A 83 -0.05 -2.66 -0.91
N LEU A 84 0.25 -2.71 -2.21
CA LEU A 84 -0.53 -3.43 -3.20
C LEU A 84 -0.24 -4.94 -3.19
N SER A 85 1.01 -5.31 -2.92
CA SER A 85 1.43 -6.71 -2.85
C SER A 85 0.89 -7.46 -1.63
N ASP A 86 0.94 -8.79 -1.70
CA ASP A 86 0.66 -9.69 -0.55
C ASP A 86 1.83 -9.78 0.45
N TRP A 87 2.85 -8.93 0.34
CA TRP A 87 3.97 -8.96 1.28
C TRP A 87 3.55 -8.40 2.65
N SER A 88 3.97 -9.08 3.71
CA SER A 88 3.93 -8.50 5.05
C SER A 88 5.09 -7.52 5.24
N LYS A 89 5.02 -6.71 6.29
CA LYS A 89 6.11 -5.81 6.65
C LYS A 89 7.38 -6.62 6.93
N GLU A 90 7.28 -7.71 7.67
CA GLU A 90 8.38 -8.60 8.01
C GLU A 90 9.03 -9.16 6.73
N LYS A 91 8.22 -9.55 5.74
CA LYS A 91 8.72 -10.03 4.45
C LYS A 91 9.49 -8.95 3.69
N LEU A 92 8.97 -7.72 3.62
CA LEU A 92 9.64 -6.61 2.96
C LEU A 92 10.98 -6.27 3.63
N TYR A 93 10.97 -6.10 4.96
CA TYR A 93 12.18 -5.72 5.69
C TYR A 93 13.19 -6.86 5.75
N GLY A 94 12.75 -8.12 5.81
CA GLY A 94 13.60 -9.29 5.69
C GLY A 94 14.29 -9.37 4.33
N PHE A 95 13.54 -9.14 3.24
CA PHE A 95 14.12 -9.05 1.90
C PHE A 95 15.18 -7.95 1.80
N ILE A 96 14.87 -6.76 2.32
CA ILE A 96 15.81 -5.61 2.31
C ILE A 96 17.10 -5.94 3.08
N ALA A 97 16.97 -6.54 4.26
CA ALA A 97 18.12 -6.94 5.07
C ALA A 97 18.97 -8.00 4.36
N GLN A 98 18.34 -9.02 3.77
CA GLN A 98 19.02 -10.13 3.12
C GLN A 98 19.73 -9.72 1.82
N HIS A 99 19.08 -8.89 0.98
CA HIS A 99 19.58 -8.56 -0.36
C HIS A 99 20.42 -7.29 -0.43
N PHE A 100 20.21 -6.33 0.48
CA PHE A 100 20.91 -5.04 0.45
C PHE A 100 21.69 -4.74 1.74
N GLY A 101 21.58 -5.59 2.77
CA GLY A 101 22.25 -5.37 4.06
C GLY A 101 21.76 -4.11 4.79
N LYS A 102 20.53 -3.65 4.52
CA LYS A 102 19.95 -2.44 5.13
C LYS A 102 18.80 -2.77 6.07
N SER A 103 18.53 -1.87 7.01
CA SER A 103 17.43 -2.02 7.97
C SER A 103 16.08 -1.47 7.47
N GLY A 104 16.01 -0.91 6.25
CA GLY A 104 14.75 -0.43 5.69
C GLY A 104 14.89 0.47 4.47
N ILE A 105 13.74 0.83 3.88
CA ILE A 105 13.63 1.55 2.59
C ILE A 105 14.43 2.86 2.57
N LYS A 106 14.40 3.62 3.67
CA LYS A 106 15.06 4.94 3.74
C LYS A 106 16.58 4.88 3.61
N TYR A 107 17.18 3.72 3.89
CA TYR A 107 18.63 3.50 3.86
C TYR A 107 19.13 2.91 2.54
N LEU A 108 18.22 2.62 1.60
CA LEU A 108 18.56 2.16 0.27
C LEU A 108 19.10 3.31 -0.57
N THR A 109 20.10 3.03 -1.39
CA THR A 109 20.54 3.91 -2.47
C THR A 109 19.50 3.96 -3.59
N LYS A 110 19.61 4.95 -4.49
CA LYS A 110 18.74 5.09 -5.66
C LYS A 110 18.72 3.82 -6.55
N GLN A 111 19.87 3.15 -6.68
CA GLN A 111 19.99 1.94 -7.49
C GLN A 111 19.32 0.74 -6.81
N GLU A 112 19.54 0.55 -5.51
CA GLU A 112 18.89 -0.52 -4.73
C GLU A 112 17.37 -0.34 -4.66
N LYS A 113 16.90 0.91 -4.54
CA LYS A 113 15.48 1.24 -4.64
C LYS A 113 14.90 0.84 -5.99
N GLY A 114 15.61 1.13 -7.09
CA GLY A 114 15.22 0.71 -8.43
C GLY A 114 15.11 -0.81 -8.57
N ALA A 115 16.04 -1.56 -7.97
CA ALA A 115 16.00 -3.02 -7.98
C ALA A 115 14.79 -3.55 -7.19
N LEU A 116 14.53 -3.02 -5.99
CA LEU A 116 13.38 -3.43 -5.17
C LEU A 116 12.05 -3.09 -5.83
N ILE A 117 11.94 -1.94 -6.51
CA ILE A 117 10.77 -1.58 -7.32
C ILE A 117 10.48 -2.67 -8.35
N LYS A 118 11.50 -3.08 -9.14
CA LYS A 118 11.34 -4.14 -10.15
C LYS A 118 10.89 -5.47 -9.53
N VAL A 119 11.44 -5.82 -8.36
CA VAL A 119 11.04 -7.04 -7.65
C VAL A 119 9.56 -6.99 -7.27
N LEU A 120 9.10 -5.88 -6.70
CA LEU A 120 7.71 -5.72 -6.30
C LEU A 120 6.76 -5.64 -7.50
N GLU A 121 7.15 -4.94 -8.58
CA GLU A 121 6.39 -4.87 -9.84
C GLU A 121 6.26 -6.25 -10.51
N ASN A 122 7.32 -7.07 -10.51
CA ASN A 122 7.30 -8.41 -11.08
C ASN A 122 6.54 -9.44 -10.22
N TYR A 123 6.38 -9.17 -8.92
CA TYR A 123 5.57 -10.02 -8.03
C TYR A 123 4.06 -9.81 -8.22
N GLU A 124 3.65 -8.69 -8.84
CA GLU A 124 2.24 -8.36 -9.16
C GLU A 124 1.80 -8.86 -10.54
N GLN A 125 2.73 -9.25 -11.42
CA GLN A 125 2.36 -10.00 -12.62
C GLN A 125 1.79 -11.34 -12.15
N PRO A 126 0.51 -11.64 -12.37
CA PRO A 126 0.05 -13.00 -12.16
C PRO A 126 0.99 -13.89 -12.97
N ARG A 127 1.44 -15.00 -12.37
CA ARG A 127 2.01 -16.10 -13.13
C ARG A 127 0.91 -16.61 -14.07
N ILE A 128 0.65 -15.89 -15.14
CA ILE A 128 0.09 -16.42 -16.37
C ILE A 128 1.28 -17.13 -17.00
N GLN A 129 1.56 -18.31 -16.47
CA GLN A 129 2.31 -19.33 -17.18
C GLN A 129 1.25 -20.35 -17.57
N ASP A 130 1.14 -20.50 -18.89
CA ASP A 130 0.31 -21.40 -19.71
C ASP A 130 -0.32 -22.62 -19.03
#